data_AF-A0A644W9I5-F1
#
_entry.id   AF-A0A644W9I5-F1
#
_cell.length_a   1.000
_cell.length_b   1.000
_cell.length_c   1.000
_cell.angle_alpha   90.00
_cell.angle_beta   90.00
_cell.angle_gamma   90.00
#
_symmetry.space_group_name_H-M   'P 1'
#
loop_
_entity.id
_entity.type
_entity.pdbx_description
1 polymer ?
#
loop_
_entity_poly.entity_id
_entity_poly.type
_entity_poly.pdbx_seq_one_letter_code
_entity_poly.pdbx_strand_id
1 'polypeptide(L)'
;MVYAPEGISLYRDIIEGYQGSIIVVDRNATLVFVNRGACELSGRSEEELLGWSAYDLVRIKVFSRSTLTETLETGKSVTRYLMINGDTNRGILATSVPICDEAGKLRYVIAYSQGEAFAKEHYAKLELEKHQMLQMLSSLLIETKNYHFICESPETKKLFQLAEVISGVSATVLITGESGTGKEVLARHIHKKSDRAGSIFLPVNCAAIPAELMESELFGYEKGAFTGANRTGKPGLLELADQGTLFLDEIGELPLPLQSKLLRALELGEVRRIGGNTTNYVDVRIIAATNRNLMSLVQQGKFREDLYYRLNVIPLHIPPLRERAEDIAALIDFFVLKYNTKHHLQTSLSDETKRRLLDYAWPGNVRELKNVLQRLVITDGAMGGLPGGSQQEPGLQAGQSLRAQEPDSSLLSVSYREYMEGAERAYLERVLQLCHGDVSQMSERLGLHVSGIYRKLDKYGLEPKRCKYKIPHKA
;
A
#
# COMPACT_ATOMS: atom_id res chain seq x y z
N MET A 1 24.28 -59.62 1.15
CA MET A 1 24.74 -58.59 2.10
C MET A 1 24.00 -58.81 3.40
N VAL A 2 24.71 -59.26 4.43
CA VAL A 2 24.16 -59.50 5.77
C VAL A 2 24.14 -58.14 6.47
N TYR A 3 22.95 -57.55 6.63
CA TYR A 3 22.81 -56.34 7.45
C TYR A 3 23.13 -56.70 8.91
N ALA A 4 24.05 -55.96 9.53
CA ALA A 4 24.34 -56.07 10.95
C ALA A 4 23.06 -55.83 11.80
N PRO A 5 22.92 -56.45 12.98
CA PRO A 5 21.74 -56.30 13.83
C PRO A 5 21.38 -54.83 14.18
N GLU A 6 22.37 -53.93 14.18
CA GLU A 6 22.18 -52.47 14.33
C GLU A 6 21.40 -51.82 13.18
N GLY A 7 21.50 -52.36 11.96
CA GLY A 7 20.75 -51.86 10.81
C GLY A 7 19.26 -52.10 10.91
N ILE A 8 18.85 -53.23 11.51
CA ILE A 8 17.43 -53.56 11.70
C ILE A 8 16.79 -52.64 12.74
N SER A 9 17.51 -52.25 13.81
CA SER A 9 16.99 -51.30 14.79
C SER A 9 16.82 -49.90 14.18
N LEU A 10 17.79 -49.43 13.38
CA LEU A 10 17.70 -48.15 12.70
C LEU A 10 16.48 -48.05 11.77
N TYR A 11 16.20 -49.08 10.96
CA TYR A 11 15.02 -49.07 10.10
C TYR A 11 13.71 -49.08 10.89
N ARG A 12 13.67 -49.80 12.01
CA ARG A 12 12.51 -49.79 12.91
C ARG A 12 12.30 -48.39 13.50
N ASP A 13 13.36 -47.74 13.99
CA ASP A 13 13.28 -46.40 14.57
C ASP A 13 12.82 -45.35 13.54
N ILE A 14 13.27 -45.46 12.28
CA ILE A 14 12.80 -44.59 11.18
C ILE A 14 11.29 -44.76 10.94
N ILE A 15 10.82 -46.01 10.91
CA ILE A 15 9.40 -46.33 10.65
C ILE A 15 8.51 -45.90 11.83
N GLU A 16 8.99 -46.03 13.06
CA GLU A 16 8.29 -45.56 14.26
C GLU A 16 8.32 -44.03 14.39
N GLY A 17 9.35 -43.37 13.86
CA GLY A 17 9.43 -41.91 13.79
C GLY A 17 8.47 -41.27 12.78
N TYR A 18 7.85 -42.06 11.90
CA TYR A 18 6.88 -41.56 10.92
C TYR A 18 5.59 -41.10 11.62
N GLN A 19 5.24 -39.83 11.48
CA GLN A 19 4.00 -39.25 12.01
C GLN A 19 2.80 -39.59 11.11
N GLY A 20 2.40 -40.86 11.17
CA GLY A 20 1.30 -41.45 10.41
C GLY A 20 1.27 -42.96 10.60
N SER A 21 0.35 -43.65 9.93
CA SER A 21 0.31 -45.11 9.99
C SER A 21 1.07 -45.74 8.83
N ILE A 22 1.72 -46.86 9.13
CA ILE A 22 2.33 -47.77 8.15
C ILE A 22 1.81 -49.17 8.44
N ILE A 23 1.25 -49.82 7.42
CA ILE A 23 0.75 -51.20 7.48
C ILE A 23 1.34 -51.96 6.29
N VAL A 24 1.88 -53.16 6.54
CA VAL A 24 2.39 -54.04 5.48
C VAL A 24 1.62 -55.34 5.49
N VAL A 25 1.20 -55.79 4.30
CA VAL A 25 0.56 -57.08 4.12
C VAL A 25 1.33 -57.97 3.14
N ASP A 26 1.25 -59.28 3.34
CA ASP A 26 1.73 -60.27 2.38
C ASP A 26 0.75 -60.46 1.20
N ARG A 27 1.13 -61.34 0.27
CA ARG A 27 0.31 -61.70 -0.91
C ARG A 27 -1.06 -62.31 -0.57
N ASN A 28 -1.25 -62.82 0.65
CA ASN A 28 -2.51 -63.38 1.13
C ASN A 28 -3.35 -62.35 1.89
N ALA A 29 -2.97 -61.06 1.81
CA ALA A 29 -3.54 -59.96 2.56
C ALA A 29 -3.33 -60.05 4.08
N THR A 30 -2.37 -60.85 4.56
CA THR A 30 -2.08 -60.99 6.00
C THR A 30 -1.19 -59.85 6.46
N LEU A 31 -1.55 -59.18 7.54
CA LEU A 31 -0.75 -58.14 8.19
C LEU A 31 0.53 -58.75 8.77
N VAL A 32 1.67 -58.31 8.23
CA VAL A 32 3.01 -58.75 8.64
C VAL A 32 3.79 -57.66 9.37
N PHE A 33 3.33 -56.41 9.30
CA PHE A 33 3.91 -55.30 10.04
C PHE A 33 2.89 -54.18 10.24
N VAL A 34 2.92 -53.55 11.41
CA VAL A 34 2.20 -52.31 11.72
C VAL A 34 3.12 -51.43 12.58
N ASN A 35 3.18 -50.13 12.31
CA ASN A 35 3.88 -49.20 13.21
C ASN A 35 2.93 -48.71 14.32
N ARG A 36 3.49 -47.98 15.30
CA ARG A 36 2.71 -47.37 16.38
C ARG A 36 1.54 -46.51 15.88
N GLY A 37 1.73 -45.73 14.81
CA GLY A 37 0.66 -44.92 14.25
C GLY A 37 -0.53 -45.75 13.75
N ALA A 38 -0.29 -46.93 13.16
CA ALA A 38 -1.38 -47.84 12.78
C ALA A 38 -2.14 -48.39 13.99
N CYS A 39 -1.44 -48.70 15.08
CA CYS A 39 -2.03 -49.12 16.36
C CYS A 39 -2.91 -48.00 16.95
N GLU A 40 -2.41 -46.77 16.99
CA GLU A 40 -3.15 -45.60 17.49
C GLU A 40 -4.43 -45.32 16.67
N LEU A 41 -4.34 -45.40 15.34
CA LEU A 41 -5.50 -45.19 14.47
C LEU A 41 -6.56 -46.29 14.60
N SER A 42 -6.13 -47.53 14.76
CA SER A 42 -7.03 -48.68 14.88
C SER A 42 -7.56 -48.89 16.30
N GLY A 43 -6.92 -48.27 17.31
CA GLY A 43 -7.23 -48.45 18.72
C GLY A 43 -6.88 -49.85 19.23
N ARG A 44 -5.90 -50.52 18.61
CA ARG A 44 -5.51 -51.91 18.89
C ARG A 44 -4.02 -52.05 19.07
N SER A 45 -3.58 -53.11 19.75
CA SER A 45 -2.15 -53.40 19.89
C SER A 45 -1.57 -54.02 18.62
N GLU A 46 -0.25 -53.94 18.46
CA GLU A 46 0.47 -54.62 17.36
C GLU A 46 0.21 -56.13 17.40
N GLU A 47 0.25 -56.74 18.59
CA GLU A 47 0.02 -58.17 18.82
C GLU A 47 -1.37 -58.62 18.37
N GLU A 48 -2.39 -57.76 18.53
CA GLU A 48 -3.74 -58.03 18.05
C GLU A 48 -3.86 -57.94 16.53
N LEU A 49 -3.14 -57.01 15.89
CA LEU A 49 -3.25 -56.72 14.46
C LEU A 49 -2.42 -57.67 13.59
N LEU A 50 -1.28 -58.14 14.10
CA LEU A 50 -0.42 -59.06 13.35
C LEU A 50 -1.14 -60.39 13.08
N GLY A 51 -1.04 -60.87 11.84
CA GLY A 51 -1.74 -62.09 11.41
C GLY A 51 -3.19 -61.90 10.99
N TRP A 52 -3.80 -60.72 11.21
CA TRP A 52 -5.10 -60.41 10.66
C TRP A 52 -5.04 -60.21 9.15
N SER A 53 -6.18 -60.34 8.48
CA SER A 53 -6.30 -60.00 7.07
C SER A 53 -6.65 -58.51 6.89
N ALA A 54 -6.17 -57.91 5.80
CA ALA A 54 -6.59 -56.57 5.40
C ALA A 54 -8.11 -56.44 5.19
N TYR A 55 -8.78 -57.55 4.85
CA TYR A 55 -10.23 -57.63 4.76
C TYR A 55 -10.91 -57.56 6.14
N ASP A 56 -10.24 -58.05 7.19
CA ASP A 56 -10.76 -57.98 8.56
C ASP A 56 -10.89 -56.52 8.99
N LEU A 57 -9.89 -55.67 8.71
CA LEU A 57 -9.90 -54.25 9.06
C LEU A 57 -11.10 -53.49 8.49
N VAL A 58 -11.59 -53.88 7.31
CA VAL A 58 -12.83 -53.34 6.73
C VAL A 58 -14.06 -53.96 7.39
N ARG A 59 -14.08 -55.28 7.60
CA ARG A 59 -15.22 -56.01 8.20
C ARG A 59 -15.58 -55.48 9.58
N ILE A 60 -14.57 -55.22 10.41
CA ILE A 60 -14.74 -54.68 11.76
C ILE A 60 -14.73 -53.14 11.80
N LYS A 61 -14.85 -52.50 10.63
CA LYS A 61 -15.06 -51.05 10.45
C LYS A 61 -13.93 -50.16 10.96
N VAL A 62 -12.71 -50.67 11.11
CA VAL A 62 -11.54 -49.82 11.39
C VAL A 62 -11.36 -48.82 10.25
N PHE A 63 -11.49 -49.29 9.00
CA PHE A 63 -11.48 -48.43 7.83
C PHE A 63 -12.74 -48.62 6.98
N SER A 64 -13.24 -47.54 6.39
CA SER A 64 -14.38 -47.58 5.45
C SER A 64 -14.16 -48.42 4.19
N ARG A 65 -12.90 -48.62 3.79
CA ARG A 65 -12.43 -49.46 2.67
C ARG A 65 -10.92 -49.71 2.83
N SER A 66 -10.31 -50.49 1.96
CA SER A 66 -8.88 -50.83 2.06
C SER A 66 -8.13 -50.57 0.75
N THR A 67 -7.11 -49.69 0.81
CA THR A 67 -6.15 -49.51 -0.28
C THR A 67 -5.23 -50.72 -0.44
N LEU A 68 -5.01 -51.47 0.64
CA LEU A 68 -4.18 -52.69 0.63
C LEU A 68 -4.80 -53.76 -0.27
N THR A 69 -6.10 -54.02 -0.13
CA THR A 69 -6.80 -55.03 -0.95
C THR A 69 -6.92 -54.57 -2.40
N GLU A 70 -7.22 -53.29 -2.64
CA GLU A 70 -7.28 -52.74 -3.99
C GLU A 70 -5.91 -52.81 -4.71
N THR A 71 -4.81 -52.56 -4.01
CA THR A 71 -3.45 -52.73 -4.58
C THR A 71 -3.09 -54.19 -4.80
N LEU A 72 -3.50 -55.12 -3.92
CA LEU A 72 -3.32 -56.56 -4.13
C LEU A 72 -4.05 -57.05 -5.39
N GLU A 73 -5.27 -56.56 -5.62
CA GLU A 73 -6.10 -56.93 -6.78
C GLU A 73 -5.58 -56.32 -8.09
N THR A 74 -5.19 -55.04 -8.05
CA THR A 74 -4.81 -54.29 -9.27
C THR A 74 -3.33 -54.44 -9.63
N GLY A 75 -2.48 -54.81 -8.66
CA GLY A 75 -1.03 -54.77 -8.80
C GLY A 75 -0.46 -53.36 -9.02
N LYS A 76 -1.25 -52.31 -8.75
CA LYS A 76 -0.87 -50.90 -8.95
C LYS A 76 -0.98 -50.11 -7.66
N SER A 77 -0.22 -49.03 -7.57
CA SER A 77 -0.32 -48.10 -6.46
C SER A 77 -1.71 -47.46 -6.40
N VAL A 78 -2.31 -47.44 -5.21
CA VAL A 78 -3.66 -46.92 -4.97
C VAL A 78 -3.60 -45.85 -3.90
N THR A 79 -4.29 -44.74 -4.12
CA THR A 79 -4.44 -43.67 -3.13
C THR A 79 -5.92 -43.38 -2.92
N ARG A 80 -6.37 -43.41 -1.66
CA ARG A 80 -7.77 -43.19 -1.28
C ARG A 80 -7.88 -42.45 0.05
N TYR A 81 -8.96 -41.72 0.17
CA TYR A 81 -9.42 -41.21 1.46
C TYR A 81 -10.23 -42.30 2.19
N LEU A 82 -9.88 -42.58 3.45
CA LEU A 82 -10.53 -43.58 4.29
C LEU A 82 -11.06 -42.93 5.57
N MET A 83 -12.33 -43.16 5.89
CA MET A 83 -12.86 -42.85 7.22
C MET A 83 -12.46 -43.94 8.22
N ILE A 84 -12.16 -43.54 9.46
CA ILE A 84 -11.75 -44.40 10.56
C ILE A 84 -12.92 -44.63 11.50
N ASN A 85 -13.16 -45.88 11.90
CA ASN A 85 -14.20 -46.27 12.87
C ASN A 85 -15.62 -45.75 12.53
N GLY A 86 -15.89 -45.47 11.26
CA GLY A 86 -17.17 -44.90 10.80
C GLY A 86 -17.41 -43.43 11.20
N ASP A 87 -16.41 -42.74 11.76
CA ASP A 87 -16.51 -41.32 12.13
C ASP A 87 -16.22 -40.44 10.90
N THR A 88 -17.20 -39.64 10.50
CA THR A 88 -17.10 -38.71 9.35
C THR A 88 -16.10 -37.57 9.59
N ASN A 89 -15.71 -37.33 10.84
CA ASN A 89 -14.74 -36.30 11.22
C ASN A 89 -13.32 -36.85 11.42
N ARG A 90 -13.12 -38.16 11.24
CA ARG A 90 -11.82 -38.83 11.36
C ARG A 90 -11.47 -39.57 10.09
N GLY A 91 -10.82 -38.85 9.17
CA GLY A 91 -10.31 -39.41 7.92
C GLY A 91 -8.80 -39.43 7.82
N ILE A 92 -8.30 -40.33 6.98
CA ILE A 92 -6.91 -40.43 6.55
C ILE A 92 -6.82 -40.44 5.03
N LEU A 93 -5.73 -39.89 4.49
CA LEU A 93 -5.32 -40.16 3.11
C LEU A 93 -4.31 -41.29 3.13
N ALA A 94 -4.70 -42.46 2.61
CA ALA A 94 -3.86 -43.65 2.56
C ALA A 94 -3.37 -43.91 1.14
N THR A 95 -2.10 -44.25 1.01
CA THR A 95 -1.48 -44.71 -0.24
C THR A 95 -0.88 -46.08 -0.02
N SER A 96 -1.27 -47.03 -0.88
CA SER A 96 -0.71 -48.37 -0.93
C SER A 96 0.16 -48.56 -2.17
N VAL A 97 1.32 -49.17 -1.99
CA VAL A 97 2.29 -49.46 -3.05
C VAL A 97 2.64 -50.95 -3.06
N PRO A 98 2.62 -51.61 -4.23
CA PRO A 98 3.05 -53.00 -4.36
C PRO A 98 4.58 -53.09 -4.35
N ILE A 99 5.12 -54.06 -3.61
CA ILE A 99 6.53 -54.39 -3.57
C ILE A 99 6.71 -55.76 -4.21
N CYS A 100 7.39 -55.80 -5.36
CA CYS A 100 7.69 -57.02 -6.09
C CYS A 100 9.12 -57.52 -5.83
N ASP A 101 9.35 -58.81 -6.04
CA ASP A 101 10.69 -59.39 -6.08
C ASP A 101 11.41 -59.10 -7.41
N GLU A 102 12.66 -59.55 -7.54
CA GLU A 102 13.49 -59.37 -8.75
C GLU A 102 12.87 -60.03 -10.00
N ALA A 103 11.98 -61.00 -9.82
CA ALA A 103 11.24 -61.66 -10.90
C ALA A 103 9.92 -60.93 -11.25
N GLY A 104 9.63 -59.79 -10.62
CA GLY A 104 8.42 -59.01 -10.84
C GLY A 104 7.17 -59.57 -10.14
N LYS A 105 7.31 -60.57 -9.27
CA LYS A 105 6.19 -61.17 -8.54
C LYS A 105 5.92 -60.39 -7.26
N LEU A 106 4.65 -60.09 -7.01
CA LEU A 106 4.22 -59.36 -5.81
C LEU A 106 4.60 -60.11 -4.53
N ARG A 107 5.32 -59.42 -3.64
CA ARG A 107 5.81 -59.95 -2.36
C ARG A 107 5.05 -59.33 -1.18
N TYR A 108 4.92 -58.01 -1.16
CA TYR A 108 4.23 -57.26 -0.12
C TYR A 108 3.43 -56.11 -0.71
N VAL A 109 2.49 -55.57 0.06
CA VAL A 109 1.90 -54.26 -0.17
C VAL A 109 2.10 -53.41 1.07
N ILE A 110 2.65 -52.21 0.90
CA ILE A 110 2.88 -51.25 1.98
C ILE A 110 1.83 -50.15 1.84
N ALA A 111 1.02 -49.94 2.87
CA ALA A 111 0.19 -48.75 3.03
C ALA A 111 0.87 -47.78 3.98
N TYR A 112 0.88 -46.51 3.62
CA TYR A 112 1.18 -45.41 4.54
C TYR A 112 0.06 -44.37 4.49
N SER A 113 -0.26 -43.77 5.63
CA SER A 113 -1.34 -42.77 5.69
C SER A 113 -1.06 -41.64 6.67
N GLN A 114 -1.64 -40.49 6.37
CA GLN A 114 -1.68 -39.33 7.26
C GLN A 114 -3.12 -38.93 7.59
N GLY A 115 -3.34 -38.59 8.86
CA GLY A 115 -4.63 -38.11 9.35
C GLY A 115 -4.94 -36.69 8.91
N GLU A 116 -6.22 -36.40 8.70
CA GLU A 116 -6.67 -35.04 8.42
C GLU A 116 -6.30 -34.05 9.52
N ALA A 117 -6.36 -34.47 10.79
CA ALA A 117 -6.01 -33.63 11.93
C ALA A 117 -4.55 -33.17 11.85
N PHE A 118 -3.64 -34.10 11.54
CA PHE A 118 -2.23 -33.84 11.33
C PHE A 118 -2.00 -32.85 10.17
N ALA A 119 -2.66 -33.10 9.02
CA ALA A 119 -2.57 -32.18 7.89
C ALA A 119 -3.07 -30.77 8.27
N LYS A 120 -4.23 -30.66 8.93
CA LYS A 120 -4.82 -29.37 9.37
C LYS A 120 -3.89 -28.62 10.33
N GLU A 121 -3.31 -29.30 11.31
CA GLU A 121 -2.38 -28.71 12.28
C GLU A 121 -1.10 -28.22 11.60
N HIS A 122 -0.48 -29.03 10.73
CA HIS A 122 0.73 -28.67 10.02
C HIS A 122 0.51 -27.53 9.01
N TYR A 123 -0.62 -27.52 8.30
CA TYR A 123 -0.98 -26.41 7.43
C TYR A 123 -1.20 -25.11 8.22
N ALA A 124 -1.84 -25.18 9.39
CA ALA A 124 -2.01 -24.02 10.26
C ALA A 124 -0.66 -23.48 10.76
N LYS A 125 0.25 -24.38 11.16
CA LYS A 125 1.61 -24.01 11.57
C LYS A 125 2.43 -23.40 10.43
N LEU A 126 2.34 -23.98 9.23
CA LEU A 126 3.02 -23.45 8.03
C LEU A 126 2.54 -22.04 7.68
N GLU A 127 1.21 -21.80 7.71
CA GLU A 127 0.66 -20.48 7.46
C GLU A 127 1.06 -19.47 8.55
N LEU A 128 1.13 -19.88 9.82
CA LEU A 128 1.63 -19.05 10.91
C LEU A 128 3.11 -18.67 10.71
N GLU A 129 3.97 -19.64 10.41
CA GLU A 129 5.40 -19.40 10.18
C GLU A 129 5.64 -18.51 8.96
N LYS A 130 4.90 -18.75 7.87
CA LYS A 130 4.92 -17.91 6.67
C LYS A 130 4.46 -16.49 6.99
N HIS A 131 3.44 -16.32 7.83
CA HIS A 131 2.95 -15.02 8.23
C HIS A 131 3.99 -14.27 9.08
N GLN A 132 4.60 -14.94 10.05
CA GLN A 132 5.70 -14.41 10.86
C GLN A 132 6.92 -14.04 9.99
N MET A 133 7.26 -14.87 9.01
CA MET A 133 8.35 -14.58 8.07
C MET A 133 8.05 -13.36 7.21
N LEU A 134 6.83 -13.19 6.71
CA LEU A 134 6.42 -11.99 5.98
C LEU A 134 6.44 -10.74 6.86
N GLN A 135 6.04 -10.85 8.12
CA GLN A 135 6.17 -9.77 9.10
C GLN A 135 7.64 -9.43 9.36
N MET A 136 8.52 -10.42 9.52
CA MET A 136 9.97 -10.23 9.69
C MET A 136 10.61 -9.60 8.44
N LEU A 137 10.23 -10.03 7.24
CA LEU A 137 10.70 -9.39 6.01
C LEU A 137 10.20 -7.94 5.90
N SER A 138 8.97 -7.67 6.34
CA SER A 138 8.44 -6.31 6.38
C SER A 138 9.20 -5.43 7.39
N SER A 139 9.57 -5.95 8.57
CA SER A 139 10.34 -5.22 9.57
C SER A 139 11.78 -4.97 9.13
N LEU A 140 12.43 -5.95 8.47
CA LEU A 140 13.75 -5.78 7.87
C LEU A 140 13.76 -4.76 6.71
N LEU A 141 12.68 -4.68 5.92
CA LEU A 141 12.52 -3.63 4.91
C LEU A 141 12.26 -2.25 5.54
N ILE A 142 11.65 -2.19 6.73
CA ILE A 142 11.44 -0.95 7.49
C ILE A 142 12.77 -0.37 8.00
N GLU A 143 13.75 -1.20 8.38
CA GLU A 143 15.07 -0.71 8.84
C GLU A 143 15.88 0.04 7.76
N THR A 144 15.56 -0.13 6.48
CA THR A 144 16.29 0.57 5.40
C THR A 144 15.83 2.01 5.13
N LYS A 145 14.69 2.44 5.69
CA LYS A 145 14.24 3.83 5.59
C LYS A 145 14.30 4.49 6.96
N ASN A 146 15.48 5.05 7.30
CA ASN A 146 15.57 6.02 8.39
C ASN A 146 14.69 7.24 8.08
N TYR A 147 13.47 7.24 8.62
CA TYR A 147 12.57 8.39 8.57
C TYR A 147 13.12 9.47 9.50
N HIS A 148 13.74 10.48 8.91
CA HIS A 148 14.14 11.69 9.62
C HIS A 148 12.94 12.63 9.71
N PHE A 149 12.66 13.14 10.90
CA PHE A 149 11.68 14.20 11.13
C PHE A 149 12.44 15.48 11.51
N ILE A 150 11.89 16.63 11.13
CA ILE A 150 12.43 17.95 11.42
C ILE A 150 11.35 18.72 12.13
N CYS A 151 11.70 19.27 13.29
CA CYS A 151 10.81 20.06 14.14
C CYS A 151 11.66 21.13 14.85
N GLU A 152 11.74 22.31 14.27
CA GLU A 152 12.43 23.47 14.83
C GLU A 152 11.48 24.53 15.37
N SER A 153 10.29 24.66 14.77
CA SER A 153 9.26 25.58 15.25
C SER A 153 8.76 25.18 16.65
N PRO A 154 8.42 26.14 17.52
CA PRO A 154 7.88 25.86 18.85
C PRO A 154 6.64 24.96 18.83
N GLU A 155 5.77 25.14 17.84
CA GLU A 155 4.52 24.40 17.64
C GLU A 155 4.80 22.93 17.33
N THR A 156 5.70 22.65 16.39
CA THR A 156 6.03 21.26 16.04
C THR A 156 6.87 20.58 17.12
N LYS A 157 7.76 21.31 17.81
CA LYS A 157 8.47 20.77 18.98
C LYS A 157 7.50 20.30 20.07
N LYS A 158 6.52 21.14 20.44
CA LYS A 158 5.48 20.76 21.42
C LYS A 158 4.66 19.56 20.95
N LEU A 159 4.31 19.51 19.67
CA LEU A 159 3.57 18.40 19.08
C LEU A 159 4.33 17.07 19.19
N PHE A 160 5.62 17.05 18.85
CA PHE A 160 6.44 15.84 18.93
C PHE A 160 6.73 15.42 20.38
N GLN A 161 6.87 16.37 21.31
CA GLN A 161 6.96 16.06 22.74
C GLN A 161 5.68 15.40 23.25
N LEU A 162 4.50 15.92 22.86
CA LEU A 162 3.23 15.30 23.18
C LEU A 162 3.13 13.91 22.55
N ALA A 163 3.55 13.76 21.29
CA ALA A 163 3.58 12.49 20.58
C ALA A 163 4.43 11.44 21.33
N GLU A 164 5.56 11.83 21.90
CA GLU A 164 6.41 10.95 22.72
C GLU A 164 5.70 10.52 24.01
N VAL A 165 5.05 11.42 24.72
CA VAL A 165 4.28 11.09 25.94
C VAL A 165 3.16 10.09 25.65
N ILE A 166 2.38 10.30 24.58
CA ILE A 166 1.27 9.40 24.22
C ILE A 166 1.74 8.08 23.59
N SER A 167 3.02 7.97 23.24
CA SER A 167 3.55 6.74 22.63
C SER A 167 3.49 5.56 23.60
N GLY A 168 3.63 5.82 24.90
CA GLY A 168 3.54 4.83 25.98
C GLY A 168 2.13 4.34 26.33
N VAL A 169 1.07 4.81 25.63
CA VAL A 169 -0.30 4.32 25.82
C VAL A 169 -0.84 3.69 24.53
N SER A 170 -1.64 2.63 24.66
CA SER A 170 -2.27 1.93 23.53
C SER A 170 -3.51 2.63 22.95
N ALA A 171 -3.76 3.89 23.33
CA ALA A 171 -4.92 4.65 22.87
C ALA A 171 -4.85 4.97 21.38
N THR A 172 -6.04 5.11 20.77
CA THR A 172 -6.19 5.55 19.37
C THR A 172 -5.79 7.02 19.22
N VAL A 173 -5.01 7.30 18.19
CA VAL A 173 -4.55 8.66 17.88
C VAL A 173 -5.14 9.11 16.55
N LEU A 174 -5.74 10.31 16.51
CA LEU A 174 -6.24 10.93 15.28
C LEU A 174 -5.34 12.11 14.90
N ILE A 175 -4.63 11.98 13.79
CA ILE A 175 -3.75 13.00 13.25
C ILE A 175 -4.49 13.80 12.16
N THR A 176 -4.71 15.09 12.42
CA THR A 176 -5.33 16.00 11.46
C THR A 176 -4.29 16.95 10.87
N GLY A 177 -4.52 17.39 9.64
CA GLY A 177 -3.67 18.38 8.98
C GLY A 177 -3.75 18.26 7.46
N GLU A 178 -3.36 19.34 6.77
CA GLU A 178 -3.39 19.41 5.31
C GLU A 178 -2.57 18.28 4.65
N SER A 179 -2.84 18.02 3.36
CA SER A 179 -2.06 17.03 2.63
C SER A 179 -0.60 17.48 2.51
N GLY A 180 0.33 16.53 2.64
CA GLY A 180 1.76 16.82 2.53
C GLY A 180 2.42 17.43 3.77
N THR A 181 1.73 17.56 4.91
CA THR A 181 2.29 18.09 6.18
C THR A 181 3.20 17.12 6.93
N GLY A 182 3.14 15.82 6.64
CA GLY A 182 3.97 14.79 7.27
C GLY A 182 3.25 13.88 8.28
N LYS A 183 1.93 13.69 8.15
CA LYS A 183 1.13 12.84 9.07
C LYS A 183 1.69 11.42 9.28
N GLU A 184 2.14 10.76 8.21
CA GLU A 184 2.78 9.43 8.31
C GLU A 184 4.09 9.47 9.12
N VAL A 185 4.87 10.55 9.01
CA VAL A 185 6.14 10.70 9.77
C VAL A 185 5.86 10.76 11.26
N LEU A 186 4.83 11.52 11.67
CA LEU A 186 4.39 11.58 13.06
C LEU A 186 3.85 10.23 13.55
N ALA A 187 3.04 9.53 12.74
CA ALA A 187 2.52 8.20 13.07
C ALA A 187 3.65 7.17 13.29
N ARG A 188 4.67 7.17 12.43
CA ARG A 188 5.86 6.33 12.57
C ARG A 188 6.67 6.67 13.81
N HIS A 189 6.80 7.96 14.13
CA HIS A 189 7.46 8.41 15.35
C HIS A 189 6.75 7.86 16.59
N ILE A 190 5.42 7.98 16.66
CA ILE A 190 4.60 7.45 17.75
C ILE A 190 4.79 5.93 17.91
N HIS A 191 4.73 5.19 16.80
CA HIS A 191 4.94 3.74 16.84
C HIS A 191 6.35 3.37 17.33
N LYS A 192 7.39 4.03 16.80
CA LYS A 192 8.80 3.77 17.18
C LYS A 192 9.10 4.05 18.64
N LYS A 193 8.33 4.94 19.28
CA LYS A 193 8.47 5.31 20.69
C LYS A 193 7.51 4.55 21.62
N SER A 194 6.72 3.63 21.07
CA SER A 194 5.76 2.84 21.84
C SER A 194 6.31 1.49 22.27
N ASP A 195 5.60 0.81 23.16
CA ASP A 195 5.89 -0.57 23.56
C ASP A 195 5.82 -1.56 22.39
N ARG A 196 5.19 -1.16 21.27
CA ARG A 196 5.07 -1.95 20.03
C ARG A 196 6.13 -1.62 18.99
N ALA A 197 7.20 -0.90 19.34
CA ALA A 197 8.24 -0.49 18.38
C ALA A 197 8.97 -1.65 17.68
N GLY A 198 9.00 -2.84 18.29
CA GLY A 198 9.53 -4.06 17.68
C GLY A 198 8.51 -4.84 16.84
N SER A 199 7.24 -4.44 16.86
CA SER A 199 6.15 -5.07 16.12
C SER A 199 5.94 -4.42 14.75
N ILE A 200 5.03 -4.97 13.94
CA ILE A 200 4.72 -4.41 12.62
C ILE A 200 4.08 -3.02 12.72
N PHE A 201 4.52 -2.11 11.85
CA PHE A 201 3.81 -0.87 11.50
C PHE A 201 3.29 -0.98 10.07
N LEU A 202 1.97 -1.05 9.91
CA LEU A 202 1.32 -1.25 8.62
C LEU A 202 0.64 0.05 8.16
N PRO A 203 1.22 0.82 7.22
CA PRO A 203 0.59 2.00 6.65
C PRO A 203 -0.40 1.61 5.55
N VAL A 204 -1.60 2.19 5.59
CA VAL A 204 -2.67 1.98 4.62
C VAL A 204 -3.24 3.33 4.24
N ASN A 205 -3.20 3.67 2.95
CA ASN A 205 -3.85 4.86 2.44
C ASN A 205 -5.23 4.48 1.90
N CYS A 206 -6.29 4.88 2.62
CA CYS A 206 -7.66 4.59 2.24
C CYS A 206 -8.01 5.21 0.87
N ALA A 207 -7.46 6.37 0.51
CA ALA A 207 -7.71 6.99 -0.79
C ALA A 207 -7.10 6.22 -1.98
N ALA A 208 -6.10 5.37 -1.73
CA ALA A 208 -5.39 4.63 -2.78
C ALA A 208 -6.05 3.28 -3.12
N ILE A 209 -6.90 2.75 -2.24
CA ILE A 209 -7.56 1.47 -2.43
C ILE A 209 -8.94 1.72 -3.05
N PRO A 210 -9.27 1.07 -4.19
CA PRO A 210 -10.61 1.14 -4.75
C PRO A 210 -11.68 0.74 -3.72
N ALA A 211 -12.77 1.49 -3.63
CA ALA A 211 -13.82 1.26 -2.63
C ALA A 211 -14.35 -0.18 -2.62
N GLU A 212 -14.45 -0.80 -3.80
CA GLU A 212 -14.89 -2.19 -3.99
C GLU A 212 -13.94 -3.23 -3.38
N LEU A 213 -12.64 -2.92 -3.34
CA LEU A 213 -11.60 -3.81 -2.77
C LEU A 213 -11.28 -3.51 -1.32
N MET A 214 -11.73 -2.37 -0.80
CA MET A 214 -11.34 -1.91 0.53
C MET A 214 -11.78 -2.85 1.65
N GLU A 215 -12.94 -3.47 1.51
CA GLU A 215 -13.42 -4.46 2.47
C GLU A 215 -12.54 -5.70 2.52
N SER A 216 -12.18 -6.24 1.36
CA SER A 216 -11.40 -7.47 1.25
C SER A 216 -9.93 -7.26 1.63
N GLU A 217 -9.40 -6.05 1.42
CA GLU A 217 -8.09 -5.66 1.93
C GLU A 217 -8.10 -5.49 3.46
N LEU A 218 -9.02 -4.71 4.04
CA LEU A 218 -9.02 -4.44 5.49
C LEU A 218 -9.37 -5.67 6.33
N PHE A 219 -10.40 -6.43 5.94
CA PHE A 219 -10.99 -7.51 6.74
C PHE A 219 -10.68 -8.91 6.22
N GLY A 220 -10.14 -9.05 5.01
CA GLY A 220 -9.85 -10.35 4.41
C GLY A 220 -11.11 -11.07 3.92
N TYR A 221 -10.92 -12.25 3.33
CA TYR A 221 -12.01 -13.07 2.82
C TYR A 221 -11.73 -14.57 2.98
N GLU A 222 -12.79 -15.35 3.18
CA GLU A 222 -12.71 -16.82 3.14
C GLU A 222 -12.74 -17.35 1.70
N LYS A 223 -12.32 -18.61 1.51
CA LYS A 223 -12.36 -19.27 0.21
C LYS A 223 -13.78 -19.23 -0.37
N GLY A 224 -13.90 -18.81 -1.63
CA GLY A 224 -15.20 -18.78 -2.34
C GLY A 224 -16.13 -17.63 -1.95
N ALA A 225 -15.64 -16.59 -1.25
CA ALA A 225 -16.46 -15.43 -0.88
C ALA A 225 -17.05 -14.64 -2.07
N PHE A 226 -16.36 -14.61 -3.22
CA PHE A 226 -16.82 -13.94 -4.45
C PHE A 226 -16.11 -14.52 -5.69
N THR A 227 -16.62 -14.20 -6.88
CA THR A 227 -16.03 -14.62 -8.17
C THR A 227 -14.65 -14.00 -8.36
N GLY A 228 -13.60 -14.83 -8.41
CA GLY A 228 -12.20 -14.39 -8.47
C GLY A 228 -11.47 -14.42 -7.12
N ALA A 229 -12.15 -14.79 -6.02
CA ALA A 229 -11.49 -15.03 -4.74
C ALA A 229 -10.48 -16.18 -4.85
N ASN A 230 -9.30 -15.98 -4.25
CA ASN A 230 -8.28 -17.02 -4.19
C ASN A 230 -8.84 -18.28 -3.49
N ARG A 231 -8.45 -19.48 -3.97
CA ARG A 231 -8.94 -20.77 -3.48
C ARG A 231 -8.63 -21.02 -2.00
N THR A 232 -7.66 -20.31 -1.44
CA THR A 232 -7.23 -20.41 -0.04
C THR A 232 -7.79 -19.31 0.87
N GLY A 233 -8.51 -18.31 0.34
CA GLY A 233 -8.83 -17.08 1.06
C GLY A 233 -7.64 -16.13 1.19
N LYS A 234 -7.81 -15.00 1.90
CA LYS A 234 -6.78 -14.01 2.21
C LYS A 234 -7.04 -13.37 3.58
N PRO A 235 -6.05 -13.28 4.48
CA PRO A 235 -6.17 -12.50 5.73
C PRO A 235 -6.24 -11.00 5.43
N GLY A 236 -6.99 -10.25 6.26
CA GLY A 236 -7.12 -8.80 6.14
C GLY A 236 -5.98 -8.04 6.81
N LEU A 237 -5.79 -6.77 6.44
CA LEU A 237 -4.78 -5.88 7.01
C LEU A 237 -4.87 -5.74 8.53
N LEU A 238 -6.08 -5.80 9.11
CA LEU A 238 -6.26 -5.82 10.56
C LEU A 238 -5.68 -7.07 11.22
N GLU A 239 -5.84 -8.23 10.59
CA GLU A 239 -5.25 -9.49 11.08
C GLU A 239 -3.73 -9.48 10.91
N LEU A 240 -3.23 -8.94 9.78
CA LEU A 240 -1.79 -8.83 9.53
C LEU A 240 -1.08 -7.88 10.51
N ALA A 241 -1.82 -6.91 11.06
CA ALA A 241 -1.32 -5.92 12.00
C ALA A 241 -1.52 -6.31 13.48
N ASP A 242 -1.95 -7.54 13.76
CA ASP A 242 -2.13 -8.04 15.12
C ASP A 242 -0.84 -7.90 15.95
N GLN A 243 -0.99 -7.51 17.22
CA GLN A 243 0.09 -7.10 18.15
C GLN A 243 0.94 -5.91 17.67
N GLY A 244 0.57 -5.29 16.54
CA GLY A 244 1.30 -4.20 15.90
C GLY A 244 0.53 -2.88 15.91
N THR A 245 0.80 -2.05 14.92
CA THR A 245 0.15 -0.76 14.69
C THR A 245 -0.33 -0.67 13.25
N LEU A 246 -1.61 -0.36 13.06
CA LEU A 246 -2.20 -0.07 11.76
C LEU A 246 -2.39 1.44 11.63
N PHE A 247 -1.73 2.03 10.63
CA PHE A 247 -1.85 3.44 10.30
C PHE A 247 -2.82 3.61 9.13
N LEU A 248 -3.94 4.31 9.36
CA LEU A 248 -4.98 4.57 8.36
C LEU A 248 -4.89 6.02 7.89
N ASP A 249 -4.23 6.26 6.76
CA ASP A 249 -4.17 7.58 6.13
C ASP A 249 -5.42 7.85 5.28
N GLU A 250 -5.84 9.10 5.29
CA GLU A 250 -7.10 9.59 4.70
C GLU A 250 -8.34 8.78 5.14
N ILE A 251 -8.50 8.56 6.46
CA ILE A 251 -9.63 7.81 7.04
C ILE A 251 -11.01 8.39 6.66
N GLY A 252 -11.08 9.67 6.32
CA GLY A 252 -12.28 10.33 5.83
C GLY A 252 -12.74 9.89 4.43
N GLU A 253 -11.99 9.02 3.76
CA GLU A 253 -12.37 8.36 2.50
C GLU A 253 -12.97 6.96 2.72
N LEU A 254 -13.02 6.46 3.97
CA LEU A 254 -13.54 5.13 4.27
C LEU A 254 -15.05 5.07 3.96
N PRO A 255 -15.51 4.14 3.09
CA PRO A 255 -16.92 3.97 2.78
C PRO A 255 -17.77 3.74 4.03
N LEU A 256 -18.94 4.36 4.07
CA LEU A 256 -19.87 4.32 5.21
C LEU A 256 -20.19 2.89 5.72
N PRO A 257 -20.40 1.87 4.86
CA PRO A 257 -20.64 0.51 5.33
C PRO A 257 -19.46 -0.08 6.13
N LEU A 258 -18.23 0.27 5.75
CA LEU A 258 -17.01 -0.25 6.37
C LEU A 258 -16.70 0.41 7.71
N GLN A 259 -17.20 1.62 7.94
CA GLN A 259 -17.05 2.34 9.21
C GLN A 259 -17.62 1.53 10.38
N SER A 260 -18.76 0.85 10.20
CA SER A 260 -19.36 0.00 11.23
C SER A 260 -18.49 -1.22 11.58
N LYS A 261 -17.81 -1.81 10.60
CA LYS A 261 -16.89 -2.94 10.82
C LYS A 261 -15.60 -2.50 11.49
N LEU A 262 -15.06 -1.35 11.09
CA LEU A 262 -13.89 -0.77 11.75
C LEU A 262 -14.19 -0.41 13.21
N LEU A 263 -15.38 0.11 13.50
CA LEU A 263 -15.82 0.38 14.87
C LEU A 263 -15.78 -0.90 15.74
N ARG A 264 -16.29 -2.03 15.24
CA ARG A 264 -16.24 -3.31 15.97
C ARG A 264 -14.80 -3.77 16.23
N ALA A 265 -13.90 -3.60 15.26
CA ALA A 265 -12.49 -3.91 15.45
C ALA A 265 -11.85 -3.01 16.52
N LEU A 266 -12.20 -1.71 16.56
CA LEU A 266 -11.69 -0.74 17.54
C LEU A 266 -12.25 -0.91 18.97
N GLU A 267 -13.48 -1.40 19.09
CA GLU A 267 -14.14 -1.54 20.39
C GLU A 267 -13.94 -2.92 21.02
N LEU A 268 -14.05 -3.98 20.20
CA LEU A 268 -14.10 -5.36 20.67
C LEU A 268 -12.89 -6.19 20.22
N GLY A 269 -12.03 -5.65 19.34
CA GLY A 269 -10.97 -6.43 18.70
C GLY A 269 -11.49 -7.47 17.71
N GLU A 270 -12.78 -7.44 17.37
CA GLU A 270 -13.42 -8.45 16.52
C GLU A 270 -13.27 -8.14 15.04
N VAL A 271 -12.74 -9.11 14.29
CA VAL A 271 -12.62 -9.08 12.83
C VAL A 271 -13.33 -10.29 12.23
N ARG A 272 -14.18 -10.05 11.22
CA ARG A 272 -14.83 -11.10 10.45
C ARG A 272 -14.47 -10.96 8.98
N ARG A 273 -13.94 -12.04 8.41
CA ARG A 273 -13.62 -12.12 6.98
C ARG A 273 -14.90 -12.12 6.14
N ILE A 274 -14.83 -11.59 4.93
CA ILE A 274 -15.94 -11.63 3.97
C ILE A 274 -16.29 -13.09 3.65
N GLY A 275 -17.58 -13.41 3.69
CA GLY A 275 -18.11 -14.74 3.42
C GLY A 275 -17.88 -15.76 4.54
N GLY A 276 -17.19 -15.37 5.62
CA GLY A 276 -16.92 -16.22 6.77
C GLY A 276 -17.87 -15.94 7.95
N ASN A 277 -18.10 -16.99 8.74
CA ASN A 277 -18.85 -16.88 10.01
C ASN A 277 -17.93 -16.90 11.24
N THR A 278 -16.63 -17.07 11.04
CA THR A 278 -15.64 -17.09 12.11
C THR A 278 -15.32 -15.66 12.55
N THR A 279 -15.27 -15.44 13.87
CA THR A 279 -14.84 -14.16 14.46
C THR A 279 -13.41 -14.34 14.96
N ASN A 280 -12.49 -13.56 14.40
CA ASN A 280 -11.10 -13.49 14.80
C ASN A 280 -10.92 -12.32 15.78
N TYR A 281 -10.06 -12.48 16.76
CA TYR A 281 -9.72 -11.41 17.71
C TYR A 281 -8.32 -10.90 17.40
N VAL A 282 -8.17 -9.58 17.33
CA VAL A 282 -6.91 -8.90 17.06
C VAL A 282 -6.68 -7.80 18.09
N ASP A 283 -5.43 -7.62 18.49
CA ASP A 283 -4.98 -6.50 19.32
C ASP A 283 -4.13 -5.54 18.48
N VAL A 284 -4.79 -4.58 17.84
CA VAL A 284 -4.16 -3.63 16.93
C VAL A 284 -4.25 -2.21 17.48
N ARG A 285 -3.11 -1.53 17.59
CA ARG A 285 -3.08 -0.09 17.87
C ARG A 285 -3.42 0.65 16.59
N ILE A 286 -4.43 1.52 16.65
CA ILE A 286 -4.87 2.31 15.49
C ILE A 286 -4.33 3.73 15.60
N ILE A 287 -3.68 4.19 14.53
CA ILE A 287 -3.37 5.61 14.32
C ILE A 287 -4.07 6.01 13.02
N ALA A 288 -5.02 6.94 13.10
CA ALA A 288 -5.76 7.42 11.94
C ALA A 288 -5.26 8.81 11.54
N ALA A 289 -5.32 9.13 10.25
CA ALA A 289 -4.97 10.44 9.73
C ALA A 289 -5.97 10.92 8.68
N THR A 290 -6.20 12.24 8.61
CA THR A 290 -7.00 12.84 7.54
C THR A 290 -6.72 14.32 7.35
N ASN A 291 -6.93 14.83 6.13
CA ASN A 291 -7.02 16.27 5.86
C ASN A 291 -8.45 16.83 5.89
N ARG A 292 -9.48 15.98 6.04
CA ARG A 292 -10.88 16.39 6.05
C ARG A 292 -11.37 16.72 7.46
N ASN A 293 -12.36 17.59 7.55
CA ASN A 293 -13.09 17.81 8.80
C ASN A 293 -14.12 16.68 9.00
N LEU A 294 -13.78 15.71 9.85
CA LEU A 294 -14.64 14.54 10.12
C LEU A 294 -16.00 14.95 10.71
N MET A 295 -16.05 15.97 11.58
CA MET A 295 -17.33 16.45 12.14
C MET A 295 -18.27 17.01 11.07
N SER A 296 -17.74 17.69 10.06
CA SER A 296 -18.55 18.12 8.91
C SER A 296 -19.06 16.91 8.10
N LEU A 297 -18.25 15.85 7.94
CA LEU A 297 -18.71 14.61 7.30
C LEU A 297 -19.77 13.89 8.12
N VAL A 298 -19.70 13.95 9.45
CA VAL A 298 -20.75 13.43 10.35
C VAL A 298 -22.07 14.17 10.12
N GLN A 299 -22.04 15.51 10.09
CA GLN A 299 -23.22 16.33 9.80
C GLN A 299 -23.82 16.06 8.41
N GLN A 300 -22.98 15.67 7.44
CA GLN A 300 -23.41 15.30 6.08
C GLN A 300 -23.87 13.84 5.96
N GLY A 301 -23.84 13.04 7.03
CA GLY A 301 -24.17 11.61 7.00
C GLY A 301 -23.16 10.74 6.24
N LYS A 302 -21.95 11.26 5.97
CA LYS A 302 -20.86 10.56 5.26
C LYS A 302 -19.88 9.88 6.21
N PHE A 303 -19.93 10.22 7.48
CA PHE A 303 -19.12 9.60 8.53
C PHE A 303 -19.99 9.32 9.75
N ARG A 304 -19.77 8.20 10.43
CA ARG A 304 -20.54 7.86 11.63
C ARG A 304 -20.00 8.59 12.84
N GLU A 305 -20.92 9.10 13.66
CA GLU A 305 -20.61 9.82 14.89
C GLU A 305 -19.90 8.92 15.92
N ASP A 306 -20.35 7.67 16.08
CA ASP A 306 -19.75 6.68 16.99
C ASP A 306 -18.28 6.39 16.67
N LEU A 307 -17.97 6.13 15.40
CA LEU A 307 -16.60 5.94 14.93
C LEU A 307 -15.74 7.19 15.12
N TYR A 308 -16.30 8.38 14.90
CA TYR A 308 -15.57 9.62 15.13
C TYR A 308 -15.08 9.73 16.57
N TYR A 309 -15.95 9.51 17.56
CA TYR A 309 -15.55 9.59 18.97
C TYR A 309 -14.57 8.50 19.36
N ARG A 310 -14.67 7.30 18.76
CA ARG A 310 -13.71 6.21 19.02
C ARG A 310 -12.33 6.46 18.40
N LEU A 311 -12.26 7.18 17.29
CA LEU A 311 -10.99 7.58 16.67
C LEU A 311 -10.39 8.81 17.35
N ASN A 312 -11.22 9.78 17.75
CA ASN A 312 -10.81 11.07 18.29
C ASN A 312 -10.51 11.04 19.80
N VAL A 313 -9.85 9.98 20.28
CA VAL A 313 -9.46 9.86 21.70
C VAL A 313 -8.29 10.77 22.00
N ILE A 314 -7.24 10.74 21.17
CA ILE A 314 -6.10 11.65 21.25
C ILE A 314 -5.97 12.40 19.93
N PRO A 315 -6.51 13.63 19.82
CA PRO A 315 -6.33 14.46 18.65
C PRO A 315 -4.95 15.09 18.60
N LEU A 316 -4.26 14.93 17.47
CA LEU A 316 -3.03 15.64 17.14
C LEU A 316 -3.24 16.45 15.87
N HIS A 317 -2.95 17.75 15.91
CA HIS A 317 -3.04 18.60 14.72
C HIS A 317 -1.65 18.99 14.25
N ILE A 318 -1.34 18.72 12.97
CA ILE A 318 -0.12 19.19 12.33
C ILE A 318 -0.43 20.50 11.59
N PRO A 319 0.17 21.63 12.01
CA PRO A 319 -0.04 22.89 11.34
C PRO A 319 0.53 22.85 9.91
N PRO A 320 -0.10 23.60 8.98
CA PRO A 320 0.43 23.76 7.63
C PRO A 320 1.82 24.41 7.67
N LEU A 321 2.62 24.18 6.65
CA LEU A 321 4.03 24.58 6.61
C LEU A 321 4.22 26.10 6.72
N ARG A 322 3.28 26.89 6.21
CA ARG A 322 3.24 28.35 6.35
C ARG A 322 3.13 28.87 7.78
N GLU A 323 2.69 28.04 8.73
CA GLU A 323 2.55 28.41 10.15
C GLU A 323 3.78 27.96 10.99
N ARG A 324 4.82 27.42 10.35
CA ARG A 324 6.04 26.90 11.00
C ARG A 324 7.29 27.22 10.19
N ALA A 325 7.61 28.51 10.10
CA ALA A 325 8.69 29.01 9.24
C ALA A 325 10.07 28.46 9.60
N GLU A 326 10.35 28.20 10.88
CA GLU A 326 11.60 27.62 11.36
C GLU A 326 11.81 26.20 10.82
N ASP A 327 10.71 25.42 10.68
CA ASP A 327 10.77 24.10 10.04
C ASP A 327 11.13 24.23 8.56
N ILE A 328 10.66 25.27 7.86
CA ILE A 328 10.98 25.48 6.43
C ILE A 328 12.49 25.64 6.25
N ALA A 329 13.13 26.49 7.05
CA ALA A 329 14.57 26.73 6.97
C ALA A 329 15.36 25.42 7.15
N ALA A 330 15.04 24.66 8.20
CA ALA A 330 15.71 23.38 8.48
C ALA A 330 15.41 22.31 7.42
N LEU A 331 14.20 22.27 6.87
CA LEU A 331 13.81 21.38 5.77
C LEU A 331 14.58 21.71 4.48
N ILE A 332 14.81 23.00 4.19
CA ILE A 332 15.62 23.42 3.03
C ILE A 332 17.03 22.85 3.15
N ASP A 333 17.70 23.10 4.27
CA ASP A 333 19.08 22.65 4.48
C ASP A 333 19.19 21.12 4.42
N PHE A 334 18.25 20.42 5.06
CA PHE A 334 18.18 18.96 5.02
C PHE A 334 17.99 18.40 3.62
N PHE A 335 17.02 18.89 2.86
CA PHE A 335 16.73 18.35 1.53
C PHE A 335 17.82 18.71 0.53
N VAL A 336 18.39 19.92 0.59
CA VAL A 336 19.53 20.30 -0.26
C VAL A 336 20.70 19.36 -0.02
N LEU A 337 21.10 19.15 1.24
CA LEU A 337 22.16 18.21 1.59
C LEU A 337 21.83 16.79 1.11
N LYS A 338 20.61 16.32 1.38
CA LYS A 338 20.16 14.98 0.99
C LYS A 338 20.26 14.75 -0.52
N TYR A 339 19.84 15.71 -1.34
CA TYR A 339 19.89 15.57 -2.79
C TYR A 339 21.29 15.74 -3.35
N ASN A 340 22.10 16.64 -2.79
CA ASN A 340 23.52 16.75 -3.10
C ASN A 340 24.24 15.43 -2.87
N THR A 341 24.08 14.81 -1.69
CA THR A 341 24.68 13.51 -1.39
C THR A 341 24.17 12.41 -2.32
N LYS A 342 22.85 12.36 -2.57
CA LYS A 342 22.24 11.32 -3.41
C LYS A 342 22.69 11.40 -4.87
N HIS A 343 22.90 12.60 -5.40
CA HIS A 343 23.23 12.84 -6.80
C HIS A 343 24.71 13.19 -7.02
N HIS A 344 25.54 13.15 -5.96
CA HIS A 344 26.94 13.55 -5.97
C HIS A 344 27.16 14.99 -6.50
N LEU A 345 26.28 15.90 -6.11
CA LEU A 345 26.31 17.33 -6.47
C LEU A 345 26.79 18.18 -5.29
N GLN A 346 27.13 19.44 -5.56
CA GLN A 346 27.53 20.44 -4.56
C GLN A 346 26.76 21.76 -4.73
N THR A 347 25.47 21.66 -5.03
CA THR A 347 24.62 22.83 -5.27
C THR A 347 24.34 23.57 -3.96
N SER A 348 24.44 24.90 -3.99
CA SER A 348 24.01 25.77 -2.88
C SER A 348 22.92 26.72 -3.36
N LEU A 349 22.00 27.10 -2.47
CA LEU A 349 20.95 28.05 -2.79
C LEU A 349 21.40 29.46 -2.38
N SER A 350 21.17 30.43 -3.26
CA SER A 350 21.40 31.85 -2.95
C SER A 350 20.47 32.33 -1.82
N ASP A 351 20.88 33.37 -1.09
CA ASP A 351 20.08 33.96 -0.02
C ASP A 351 18.75 34.53 -0.52
N GLU A 352 18.70 34.98 -1.77
CA GLU A 352 17.47 35.43 -2.41
C GLU A 352 16.51 34.26 -2.64
N THR A 353 17.00 33.14 -3.15
CA THR A 353 16.20 31.93 -3.33
C THR A 353 15.69 31.40 -2.00
N LYS A 354 16.54 31.35 -0.96
CA LYS A 354 16.13 30.95 0.40
C LYS A 354 15.02 31.85 0.95
N ARG A 355 15.13 33.18 0.80
CA ARG A 355 14.08 34.13 1.20
C ARG A 355 12.76 33.86 0.49
N ARG A 356 12.77 33.70 -0.84
CA ARG A 356 11.55 33.36 -1.61
C ARG A 356 10.92 32.04 -1.17
N LEU A 357 11.72 31.05 -0.81
CA LEU A 357 11.23 29.77 -0.29
C LEU A 357 10.60 29.91 1.11
N LEU A 358 11.09 30.82 1.96
CA LEU A 358 10.49 31.10 3.26
C LEU A 358 9.17 31.87 3.14
N ASP A 359 9.07 32.80 2.19
CA ASP A 359 7.89 33.67 2.02
C ASP A 359 6.72 32.98 1.27
N TYR A 360 6.96 31.83 0.65
CA TYR A 360 5.94 31.12 -0.12
C TYR A 360 4.95 30.36 0.78
N ALA A 361 3.68 30.33 0.38
CA ALA A 361 2.60 29.78 1.22
C ALA A 361 2.56 28.24 1.31
N TRP A 362 3.29 27.54 0.42
CA TRP A 362 3.39 26.07 0.38
C TRP A 362 2.03 25.34 0.46
N PRO A 363 1.12 25.53 -0.51
CA PRO A 363 -0.18 24.83 -0.53
C PRO A 363 -0.06 23.29 -0.53
N GLY A 364 1.02 22.73 -1.08
CA GLY A 364 1.33 21.30 -1.01
C GLY A 364 2.28 20.93 0.15
N ASN A 365 2.49 21.85 1.10
CA ASN A 365 3.28 21.66 2.31
C ASN A 365 4.68 21.07 2.04
N VAL A 366 5.16 20.17 2.90
CA VAL A 366 6.49 19.56 2.80
C VAL A 366 6.65 18.74 1.52
N ARG A 367 5.56 18.17 0.98
CA ARG A 367 5.60 17.41 -0.28
C ARG A 367 5.97 18.31 -1.46
N GLU A 368 5.39 19.51 -1.53
CA GLU A 368 5.72 20.51 -2.56
C GLU A 368 7.14 21.04 -2.37
N LEU A 369 7.50 21.48 -1.14
CA LEU A 369 8.85 21.97 -0.82
C LEU A 369 9.92 20.95 -1.23
N LYS A 370 9.73 19.68 -0.85
CA LYS A 370 10.63 18.58 -1.20
C LYS A 370 10.83 18.46 -2.72
N ASN A 371 9.76 18.57 -3.50
CA ASN A 371 9.81 18.43 -4.95
C ASN A 371 10.50 19.64 -5.60
N VAL A 372 10.21 20.85 -5.12
CA VAL A 372 10.83 22.09 -5.60
C VAL A 372 12.34 22.05 -5.33
N LEU A 373 12.76 21.71 -4.10
CA LEU A 373 14.18 21.61 -3.75
C LEU A 373 14.91 20.52 -4.52
N GLN A 374 14.28 19.37 -4.74
CA GLN A 374 14.85 18.31 -5.58
C GLN A 374 15.13 18.83 -6.99
N ARG A 375 14.15 19.51 -7.59
CA ARG A 375 14.30 20.09 -8.92
C ARG A 375 15.43 21.11 -8.94
N LEU A 376 15.45 22.06 -8.01
CA LEU A 376 16.49 23.10 -7.93
C LEU A 376 17.90 22.48 -7.83
N VAL A 377 18.10 21.50 -6.94
CA VAL A 377 19.42 20.85 -6.79
C VAL A 377 19.85 20.14 -8.07
N ILE A 378 18.94 19.44 -8.75
CA ILE A 378 19.26 18.67 -9.96
C ILE A 378 19.49 19.60 -11.16
N THR A 379 18.63 20.59 -11.38
CA THR A 379 18.73 21.48 -12.56
C THR A 379 19.91 22.44 -12.45
N ASP A 380 20.22 22.91 -11.25
CA ASP A 380 21.33 23.84 -11.00
C ASP A 380 22.66 23.07 -10.82
N GLY A 381 22.63 21.85 -10.27
CA GLY A 381 23.82 21.02 -10.09
C GLY A 381 24.28 20.25 -11.34
N ALA A 382 23.38 19.96 -12.30
CA ALA A 382 23.74 19.32 -13.57
C ALA A 382 24.39 20.29 -14.57
N MET A 383 24.39 21.60 -14.30
CA MET A 383 24.95 22.65 -15.14
C MET A 383 26.11 23.33 -14.41
N GLY A 384 27.31 22.76 -14.54
CA GLY A 384 28.53 23.47 -14.18
C GLY A 384 28.72 24.71 -15.08
N GLY A 385 28.33 25.89 -14.56
CA GLY A 385 28.71 27.21 -15.06
C GLY A 385 27.67 27.98 -15.90
N LEU A 386 26.82 28.78 -15.20
CA LEU A 386 26.51 30.24 -15.32
C LEU A 386 26.22 30.88 -16.72
N PRO A 387 25.68 32.13 -16.87
CA PRO A 387 25.48 33.23 -15.91
C PRO A 387 24.09 33.93 -16.01
N GLY A 388 23.91 35.03 -15.28
CA GLY A 388 22.66 35.80 -15.24
C GLY A 388 22.03 36.11 -16.59
N GLY A 389 20.70 36.26 -16.56
CA GLY A 389 19.91 36.77 -17.67
C GLY A 389 19.33 35.67 -18.57
N SER A 390 18.24 35.07 -18.14
CA SER A 390 17.02 35.05 -18.95
C SER A 390 15.91 34.35 -18.19
N GLN A 391 14.77 35.02 -18.25
CA GLN A 391 13.48 34.55 -17.80
C GLN A 391 13.21 33.16 -18.39
N GLN A 392 13.06 32.17 -17.53
CA GLN A 392 12.01 31.16 -17.58
C GLN A 392 12.26 30.20 -16.42
N GLU A 393 11.57 30.44 -15.31
CA GLU A 393 11.25 29.41 -14.33
C GLU A 393 9.97 28.70 -14.80
N PRO A 394 10.00 27.50 -15.41
CA PRO A 394 8.78 26.74 -15.63
C PRO A 394 8.58 25.88 -14.37
N GLY A 395 7.88 26.44 -13.37
CA GLY A 395 7.37 25.61 -12.28
C GLY A 395 7.23 26.25 -10.91
N LEU A 396 7.42 27.57 -10.76
CA LEU A 396 6.99 28.32 -9.57
C LEU A 396 5.70 29.16 -9.83
N GLN A 397 5.10 29.04 -11.03
CA GLN A 397 3.88 29.77 -11.42
C GLN A 397 2.59 28.91 -11.42
N ALA A 398 2.57 27.75 -10.77
CA ALA A 398 1.32 26.95 -10.65
C ALA A 398 0.46 27.33 -9.43
N GLY A 399 0.87 28.37 -8.68
CA GLY A 399 0.20 28.83 -7.46
C GLY A 399 0.02 30.35 -7.39
N GLN A 400 0.08 31.06 -8.52
CA GLN A 400 -0.59 32.36 -8.58
C GLN A 400 -2.09 32.07 -8.57
N SER A 401 -2.61 31.90 -7.35
CA SER A 401 -3.90 32.43 -7.03
C SER A 401 -3.97 33.79 -7.71
N LEU A 402 -4.91 33.92 -8.62
CA LEU A 402 -5.48 35.19 -9.01
C LEU A 402 -5.88 35.88 -7.69
N ARG A 403 -4.95 36.57 -7.04
CA ARG A 403 -5.29 37.89 -6.56
C ARG A 403 -5.75 38.57 -7.84
N ALA A 404 -7.07 38.61 -8.02
CA ALA A 404 -7.67 39.74 -8.62
C ALA A 404 -6.97 40.94 -7.98
N GLN A 405 -5.98 41.48 -8.69
CA GLN A 405 -5.81 42.92 -8.67
C GLN A 405 -7.22 43.39 -8.95
N GLU A 406 -7.85 44.00 -7.94
CA GLU A 406 -9.09 44.71 -8.21
C GLU A 406 -8.85 45.48 -9.50
N PRO A 407 -9.69 45.29 -10.54
CA PRO A 407 -9.52 46.03 -11.78
C PRO A 407 -9.43 47.48 -11.37
N ASP A 408 -8.32 48.12 -11.72
CA ASP A 408 -8.03 49.51 -11.41
C ASP A 408 -9.32 50.29 -11.64
N SER A 409 -9.95 50.78 -10.57
CA SER A 409 -11.31 51.33 -10.61
C SER A 409 -11.38 52.61 -11.45
N SER A 410 -10.21 53.12 -11.84
CA SER A 410 -10.04 54.15 -12.87
C SER A 410 -10.43 53.68 -14.29
N LEU A 411 -10.38 52.39 -14.61
CA LEU A 411 -10.76 51.83 -15.92
C LEU A 411 -12.28 51.79 -16.14
N LEU A 412 -13.07 51.84 -15.08
CA LEU A 412 -14.54 51.94 -15.15
C LEU A 412 -15.02 53.40 -15.29
N SER A 413 -14.11 54.38 -15.26
CA SER A 413 -14.43 55.81 -15.40
C SER A 413 -14.50 56.30 -16.85
N VAL A 414 -13.97 55.51 -17.79
CA VAL A 414 -14.01 55.77 -19.24
C VAL A 414 -15.05 54.90 -19.91
N SER A 415 -15.72 55.43 -20.93
CA SER A 415 -16.69 54.65 -21.69
C SER A 415 -16.02 53.45 -22.37
N TYR A 416 -16.76 52.35 -22.56
CA TYR A 416 -16.27 51.16 -23.29
C TYR A 416 -15.63 51.53 -24.64
N ARG A 417 -16.19 52.54 -25.31
CA ARG A 417 -15.68 53.04 -26.59
C ARG A 417 -14.30 53.68 -26.43
N GLU A 418 -14.09 54.53 -25.44
CA GLU A 418 -12.80 55.18 -25.18
C GLU A 418 -11.73 54.18 -24.75
N TYR A 419 -12.09 53.18 -23.94
CA TYR A 419 -11.17 52.11 -23.54
C TYR A 419 -10.68 51.31 -24.76
N MET A 420 -11.62 50.88 -25.62
CA MET A 420 -11.29 50.12 -26.83
C MET A 420 -10.47 50.95 -27.83
N GLU A 421 -10.76 52.24 -27.98
CA GLU A 421 -9.96 53.14 -28.84
C GLU A 421 -8.56 53.38 -28.28
N GLY A 422 -8.41 53.51 -26.96
CA GLY A 422 -7.11 53.64 -26.30
C GLY A 422 -6.25 52.38 -26.40
N ALA A 423 -6.85 51.20 -26.18
CA ALA A 423 -6.18 49.92 -26.34
C ALA A 423 -5.74 49.67 -27.79
N GLU A 424 -6.62 49.99 -28.76
CA GLU A 424 -6.31 49.87 -30.18
C GLU A 424 -5.17 50.82 -30.60
N ARG A 425 -5.20 52.08 -30.14
CA ARG A 425 -4.12 53.05 -30.39
C ARG A 425 -2.78 52.57 -29.84
N ALA A 426 -2.74 52.16 -28.57
CA ALA A 426 -1.50 51.71 -27.92
C ALA A 426 -0.91 50.46 -28.59
N TYR A 427 -1.77 49.56 -29.07
CA TYR A 427 -1.36 48.39 -29.84
C TYR A 427 -0.77 48.78 -31.19
N LEU A 428 -1.45 49.64 -31.96
CA LEU A 428 -0.96 50.11 -33.27
C LEU A 428 0.35 50.89 -33.15
N GLU A 429 0.53 51.69 -32.10
CA GLU A 429 1.76 52.44 -31.84
C GLU A 429 2.96 51.52 -31.57
N ARG A 430 2.78 50.49 -30.73
CA ARG A 430 3.83 49.48 -30.48
C ARG A 430 4.20 48.72 -31.76
N VAL A 431 3.20 48.35 -32.56
CA VAL A 431 3.45 47.63 -33.81
C VAL A 431 4.14 48.54 -34.83
N LEU A 432 3.78 49.82 -34.89
CA LEU A 432 4.44 50.82 -35.73
C LEU A 432 5.91 51.01 -35.35
N GLN A 433 6.22 51.08 -34.04
CA GLN A 433 7.60 51.15 -33.54
C GLN A 433 8.41 49.89 -33.87
N LEU A 434 7.84 48.71 -33.65
CA LEU A 434 8.48 47.42 -33.95
C LEU A 434 8.74 47.23 -35.45
N CYS A 435 7.85 47.72 -36.30
CA CYS A 435 8.00 47.65 -37.77
C CYS A 435 8.73 48.88 -38.33
N HIS A 436 9.34 49.72 -37.48
CA HIS A 436 10.09 50.93 -37.86
C HIS A 436 9.37 51.86 -38.84
N GLY A 437 8.04 51.92 -38.78
CA GLY A 437 7.22 52.74 -39.65
C GLY A 437 6.89 52.15 -41.04
N ASP A 438 7.22 50.88 -41.31
CA ASP A 438 6.90 50.21 -42.58
C ASP A 438 5.51 49.55 -42.54
N VAL A 439 4.56 50.15 -43.26
CA VAL A 439 3.15 49.71 -43.29
C VAL A 439 2.98 48.36 -44.01
N SER A 440 3.89 47.97 -44.91
CA SER A 440 3.83 46.65 -45.56
C SER A 440 4.15 45.53 -44.56
N GLN A 441 5.16 45.74 -43.72
CA GLN A 441 5.49 44.80 -42.63
C GLN A 441 4.40 44.75 -41.56
N MET A 442 3.76 45.89 -41.27
CA MET A 442 2.59 45.89 -40.37
C MET A 442 1.43 45.08 -40.96
N SER A 443 1.23 45.13 -42.28
CA SER A 443 0.17 44.37 -42.97
C SER A 443 0.35 42.87 -42.84
N GLU A 444 1.57 42.37 -43.07
CA GLU A 444 1.89 40.94 -42.90
C GLU A 444 1.73 40.49 -41.44
N ARG A 445 2.15 41.34 -40.49
CA ARG A 445 2.14 40.99 -39.06
C ARG A 445 0.76 41.07 -38.41
N LEU A 446 -0.07 42.02 -38.86
CA LEU A 446 -1.42 42.22 -38.34
C LEU A 446 -2.48 41.43 -39.12
N GLY A 447 -2.13 40.88 -40.29
CA GLY A 447 -3.09 40.24 -41.19
C GLY A 447 -4.15 41.20 -41.74
N LEU A 448 -3.90 42.51 -41.69
CA LEU A 448 -4.82 43.55 -42.15
C LEU A 448 -4.35 44.12 -43.48
N HIS A 449 -5.28 44.39 -44.40
CA HIS A 449 -4.97 45.02 -45.68
C HIS A 449 -4.38 46.42 -45.46
N VAL A 450 -3.36 46.79 -46.24
CA VAL A 450 -2.61 48.06 -46.13
C VAL A 450 -3.54 49.29 -46.05
N SER A 451 -4.60 49.33 -46.87
CA SER A 451 -5.58 50.44 -46.84
C SER A 451 -6.38 50.54 -45.54
N GLY A 452 -6.61 49.42 -44.84
CA GLY A 452 -7.25 49.39 -43.52
C GLY A 452 -6.32 49.87 -42.42
N ILE A 453 -5.02 49.61 -42.54
CA ILE A 453 -4.00 50.10 -41.60
C ILE A 453 -3.86 51.61 -41.73
N TYR A 454 -3.76 52.16 -42.94
CA TYR A 454 -3.71 53.62 -43.14
C TYR A 454 -4.92 54.35 -42.53
N ARG A 455 -6.14 53.82 -42.70
CA ARG A 455 -7.34 54.41 -42.08
C ARG A 455 -7.29 54.40 -40.55
N LYS A 456 -6.74 53.35 -39.94
CA LYS A 456 -6.60 53.24 -38.48
C LYS A 456 -5.47 54.13 -37.96
N LEU A 457 -4.35 54.22 -38.66
CA LEU A 457 -3.25 55.12 -38.32
C LEU A 457 -3.67 56.59 -38.40
N ASP A 458 -4.40 56.97 -39.46
CA ASP A 458 -4.94 58.32 -39.65
C ASP A 458 -5.97 58.68 -38.58
N LYS A 459 -6.86 57.73 -38.22
CA LYS A 459 -7.82 57.89 -37.11
C LYS A 459 -7.16 58.24 -35.78
N TYR A 460 -5.94 57.73 -35.52
CA TYR A 460 -5.22 57.93 -34.26
C TYR A 460 -4.03 58.90 -34.36
N GLY A 461 -3.84 59.57 -35.50
CA GLY A 461 -2.77 60.55 -35.73
C GLY A 461 -1.36 59.95 -35.68
N LEU A 462 -1.20 58.68 -36.04
CA LEU A 462 0.08 57.97 -36.05
C LEU A 462 0.71 58.06 -37.45
N GLU A 463 1.87 58.73 -37.58
CA GLU A 463 2.53 58.90 -38.88
C GLU A 463 3.51 57.76 -39.20
N PRO A 464 3.25 56.92 -40.22
CA PRO A 464 4.24 55.98 -40.72
C PRO A 464 5.31 56.69 -41.55
N LYS A 465 6.47 56.03 -41.74
CA LYS A 465 7.50 56.55 -42.66
C LYS A 465 6.90 56.66 -44.06
N ARG A 466 6.93 57.86 -44.66
CA ARG A 466 6.45 58.11 -46.03
C ARG A 466 7.22 57.27 -47.05
N CYS A 467 6.70 56.10 -47.41
CA CYS A 467 7.06 55.42 -48.65
C CYS A 467 6.28 56.07 -49.80
N LYS A 468 7.00 56.55 -50.83
CA LYS A 468 6.43 57.07 -52.08
C LYS A 468 5.67 55.97 -52.83
N TYR A 469 4.43 55.69 -52.45
CA TYR A 469 3.53 54.86 -53.25
C TYR A 469 2.55 55.77 -53.99
N LYS A 470 2.78 55.96 -55.29
CA LYS A 470 1.82 56.60 -56.20
C LYS A 470 0.57 55.73 -56.24
N ILE A 471 -0.58 56.29 -55.87
CA ILE A 471 -1.88 55.69 -56.12
C ILE A 471 -2.12 55.71 -57.65
N PRO A 472 -2.38 54.58 -58.33
CA PRO A 472 -2.90 54.65 -59.68
C PRO A 472 -4.35 55.15 -59.64
N HIS A 473 -4.61 56.28 -60.30
CA HIS A 473 -5.97 56.76 -60.56
C HIS A 473 -6.73 55.68 -61.34
N LYS A 474 -7.90 55.28 -60.85
CA LYS A 474 -8.90 54.58 -61.65
C LYS A 474 -9.50 55.56 -62.66
N ALA A 475 -9.44 55.19 -63.93
CA ALA A 475 -10.43 55.57 -64.94
C ALA A 475 -11.58 54.56 -64.90
#